data_AF-A0A662X7Q5-F1
#
_entry.id   AF-A0A662X7Q5-F1
#
_cell.length_a   1.000
_cell.length_b   1.000
_cell.length_c   1.000
_cell.angle_alpha   90.00
_cell.angle_beta   90.00
_cell.angle_gamma   90.00
#
_symmetry.space_group_name_H-M   'P 1'
#
loop_
_entity.id
_entity.type
_entity.pdbx_description
1 polymer ?
#
loop_
_entity_poly.entity_id
_entity_poly.type
_entity_poly.pdbx_seq_one_letter_code
_entity_poly.pdbx_strand_id
1 'polypeptide(L)'
;MVLFTEAETLRLLDLYVHFRANPRNVTANGVLLKMHARDELTRAMNKSFGREQPWTESQVSVKFKNLRSEYVELRWLASQSGTVVRG
;
A
#
# COMPACT_ATOMS: atom_id res chain seq x y z
N MET A 1 -0.08 -17.10 8.79
CA MET A 1 0.02 -15.77 8.14
C MET A 1 -1.35 -15.41 7.60
N VAL A 2 -1.98 -14.34 8.08
CA VAL A 2 -3.24 -13.87 7.49
C VAL A 2 -2.88 -13.08 6.24
N LEU A 3 -3.24 -13.62 5.07
CA LEU A 3 -2.94 -13.01 3.78
C LEU A 3 -4.05 -12.01 3.44
N PHE A 4 -3.67 -10.84 2.96
CA PHE A 4 -4.59 -9.95 2.27
C PHE A 4 -5.04 -10.65 0.99
N THR A 5 -6.34 -10.67 0.75
CA THR A 5 -6.89 -11.05 -0.56
C THR A 5 -6.48 -10.02 -1.63
N GLU A 6 -6.67 -10.38 -2.89
CA GLU A 6 -6.45 -9.46 -4.01
C GLU A 6 -7.36 -8.23 -3.89
N ALA A 7 -8.64 -8.42 -3.60
CA ALA A 7 -9.61 -7.34 -3.41
C ALA A 7 -9.20 -6.39 -2.27
N GLU A 8 -8.74 -6.95 -1.14
CA GLU A 8 -8.21 -6.14 -0.03
C GLU A 8 -6.93 -5.39 -0.41
N THR A 9 -6.08 -6.00 -1.23
CA THR A 9 -4.84 -5.37 -1.71
C THR A 9 -5.15 -4.20 -2.65
N LEU A 10 -6.06 -4.37 -3.60
CA LEU A 10 -6.50 -3.29 -4.49
C LEU A 10 -7.16 -2.16 -3.70
N ARG A 11 -8.06 -2.50 -2.77
CA ARG A 11 -8.72 -1.51 -1.92
C ARG A 11 -7.74 -0.74 -1.04
N LEU A 12 -6.72 -1.41 -0.51
CA LEU A 12 -5.64 -0.78 0.25
C LEU A 12 -4.88 0.25 -0.60
N LEU A 13 -4.56 -0.08 -1.85
CA LEU A 13 -3.89 0.82 -2.77
C LEU A 13 -4.74 2.05 -3.11
N ASP A 14 -6.04 1.85 -3.40
CA ASP A 14 -6.97 2.96 -3.68
C ASP A 14 -7.08 3.92 -2.49
N LEU A 15 -7.27 3.38 -1.28
CA LEU A 15 -7.35 4.18 -0.07
C LEU A 15 -6.03 4.92 0.18
N TYR A 16 -4.89 4.25 0.00
CA TYR A 16 -3.59 4.87 0.17
C TYR A 16 -3.40 6.06 -0.79
N VAL A 17 -3.74 5.91 -2.07
CA VAL A 17 -3.69 7.01 -3.06
C VAL A 17 -4.58 8.16 -2.62
N HIS A 18 -5.81 7.87 -2.17
CA HIS A 18 -6.74 8.88 -1.66
C HIS A 18 -6.17 9.66 -0.46
N PHE A 19 -5.65 8.96 0.56
CA PHE A 19 -5.07 9.59 1.74
C PHE A 19 -3.81 10.40 1.40
N ARG A 20 -2.98 9.90 0.49
CA ARG A 20 -1.75 10.57 0.04
C ARG A 20 -2.03 11.86 -0.74
N ALA A 21 -3.16 11.96 -1.43
CA ALA A 21 -3.53 13.17 -2.17
C ALA A 21 -3.70 14.40 -1.27
N ASN A 22 -3.92 14.21 0.04
CA ASN A 22 -3.97 15.30 1.01
C ASN A 22 -2.58 15.57 1.62
N PRO A 23 -1.97 16.76 1.40
CA PRO A 23 -0.67 17.11 1.95
C PRO A 23 -0.59 17.04 3.49
N ARG A 24 -1.73 17.20 4.18
CA ARG A 24 -1.78 17.11 5.66
C ARG A 24 -1.50 15.69 6.15
N ASN A 25 -1.74 14.68 5.32
CA ASN A 25 -1.62 13.26 5.65
C ASN A 25 -0.25 12.68 5.37
N VAL A 26 0.63 13.38 4.63
CA VAL A 26 1.96 12.88 4.27
C VAL A 26 3.05 13.47 5.17
N THR A 27 4.12 12.71 5.38
CA THR A 27 5.34 13.17 6.06
C THR A 27 6.07 14.22 5.20
N ALA A 28 7.04 14.94 5.78
CA ALA A 28 7.76 16.02 5.11
C ALA A 28 8.37 15.63 3.75
N ASN A 29 8.74 14.36 3.57
CA ASN A 29 9.30 13.84 2.33
C ASN A 29 8.22 13.42 1.29
N GLY A 30 6.93 13.53 1.61
CA GLY A 30 5.82 13.24 0.68
C GLY A 30 5.61 11.76 0.31
N VAL A 31 6.39 10.86 0.93
CA VAL A 31 6.41 9.42 0.60
C VAL A 31 5.57 8.60 1.58
N LEU A 32 5.51 8.96 2.86
CA LEU A 32 4.85 8.15 3.88
C LEU A 32 3.62 8.87 4.44
N LEU A 33 2.61 8.11 4.84
CA LEU A 33 1.49 8.64 5.61
C LEU A 33 1.91 8.88 7.06
N LYS A 34 1.44 9.99 7.63
CA LYS A 34 1.51 10.27 9.07
C LYS A 34 0.67 9.26 9.85
N MET A 35 0.95 9.11 11.14
CA MET A 35 0.28 8.13 12.01
C MET A 35 -1.25 8.22 11.95
N HIS A 36 -1.80 9.44 12.10
CA HIS A 36 -3.26 9.63 12.06
C HIS A 36 -3.88 9.16 10.74
N ALA A 37 -3.20 9.38 9.61
CA ALA A 37 -3.66 8.95 8.29
C ALA A 37 -3.54 7.43 8.10
N ARG A 38 -2.55 6.78 8.73
CA ARG A 38 -2.44 5.31 8.77
C ARG A 38 -3.56 4.68 9.59
N ASP A 39 -3.93 5.29 10.70
CA ASP A 39 -5.07 4.86 11.52
C ASP A 39 -6.39 4.99 10.76
N GLU A 40 -6.61 6.11 10.08
CA GLU A 40 -7.80 6.33 9.25
C GLU A 40 -7.87 5.36 8.08
N LEU A 41 -6.75 5.10 7.41
CA LEU A 41 -6.66 4.10 6.35
C LEU A 41 -7.01 2.71 6.87
N THR A 42 -6.51 2.32 8.05
CA THR A 42 -6.82 1.04 8.70
C THR A 42 -8.32 0.94 9.02
N ARG A 43 -8.92 2.01 9.56
CA ARG A 43 -10.38 2.08 9.81
C ARG A 43 -11.17 1.94 8.51
N ALA A 44 -10.76 2.62 7.45
CA ALA A 44 -11.40 2.54 6.13
C ALA A 44 -11.29 1.15 5.50
N MET A 45 -10.15 0.46 5.69
CA MET A 45 -9.98 -0.93 5.29
C MET A 45 -10.96 -1.86 6.01
N ASN A 46 -11.05 -1.76 7.34
CA ASN A 46 -11.96 -2.58 8.14
C ASN A 46 -13.44 -2.26 7.87
N LYS A 47 -13.76 -1.05 7.42
CA LYS A 47 -15.12 -0.71 6.95
C LYS A 47 -15.42 -1.32 5.58
N SER A 48 -14.41 -1.55 4.75
CA SER A 48 -14.59 -2.06 3.38
C SER A 48 -14.86 -3.57 3.34
N PHE A 49 -14.48 -4.31 4.39
CA PHE A 49 -14.64 -5.76 4.46
C PHE A 49 -15.12 -6.17 5.85
N GLY A 50 -16.24 -6.89 5.92
CA GLY A 50 -16.74 -7.48 7.17
C GLY A 50 -15.88 -8.67 7.58
N ARG A 51 -14.80 -8.41 8.32
CA ARG A 51 -13.91 -9.45 8.86
C ARG A 51 -14.29 -9.79 10.29
N GLU A 52 -14.22 -11.07 10.66
CA GLU A 52 -14.33 -11.50 12.05
C GLU A 52 -13.22 -10.90 12.92
N GLN A 53 -12.01 -10.80 12.36
CA GLN A 53 -10.87 -10.13 12.97
C GLN A 53 -10.45 -8.93 12.12
N PRO A 54 -10.69 -7.70 12.62
CA PRO A 54 -10.25 -6.48 11.96
C PRO A 54 -8.73 -6.44 11.81
N TRP A 55 -8.27 -5.83 10.72
CA TRP A 55 -6.86 -5.53 10.53
C TRP A 55 -6.37 -4.51 11.56
N THR A 56 -5.18 -4.75 12.11
CA THR A 56 -4.44 -3.78 12.92
C THR A 56 -3.63 -2.84 12.01
N GLU A 57 -3.30 -1.65 12.50
CA GLU A 57 -2.48 -0.69 11.75
C GLU A 57 -1.13 -1.29 11.35
N SER A 58 -0.51 -2.05 12.25
CA SER A 58 0.76 -2.73 11.99
C SER A 58 0.66 -3.72 10.83
N GLN A 59 -0.41 -4.53 10.77
CA GLN A 59 -0.62 -5.47 9.67
C GLN A 59 -0.80 -4.76 8.33
N VAL A 60 -1.57 -3.67 8.30
CA VAL A 60 -1.78 -2.85 7.10
C VAL A 60 -0.48 -2.19 6.66
N SER A 61 0.29 -1.64 7.60
CA SER A 61 1.59 -1.03 7.34
C SER A 61 2.63 -2.03 6.82
N VAL A 62 2.68 -3.25 7.37
CA VAL A 62 3.54 -4.33 6.86
C VAL A 62 3.14 -4.73 5.44
N LYS A 63 1.83 -4.90 5.16
CA LYS A 63 1.37 -5.20 3.80
C LYS A 63 1.78 -4.11 2.82
N PHE A 64 1.62 -2.84 3.18
CA PHE A 64 2.01 -1.72 2.31
C PHE A 64 3.53 -1.68 2.07
N LYS A 65 4.35 -1.93 3.11
CA LYS A 65 5.80 -2.02 2.99
C LYS A 65 6.21 -3.12 2.00
N ASN A 66 5.58 -4.30 2.10
CA ASN A 66 5.85 -5.42 1.22
C ASN A 66 5.51 -5.07 -0.24
N LEU A 67 4.32 -4.50 -0.49
CA LEU A 67 3.91 -4.05 -1.84
C LEU A 67 4.90 -3.05 -2.44
N ARG A 68 5.40 -2.10 -1.64
CA ARG A 68 6.40 -1.13 -2.11
C ARG A 68 7.73 -1.81 -2.44
N SER A 69 8.19 -2.74 -1.59
CA SER A 69 9.41 -3.51 -1.86
C SER A 69 9.29 -4.34 -3.13
N GLU A 70 8.17 -5.07 -3.30
CA GLU A 70 7.85 -5.85 -4.50
C GLU A 70 7.83 -4.95 -5.75
N TYR A 71 7.21 -3.78 -5.67
CA TYR A 71 7.19 -2.82 -6.79
C TYR A 71 8.59 -2.29 -7.14
N VAL A 72 9.39 -1.93 -6.14
CA VAL A 72 10.77 -1.46 -6.35
C VAL A 72 11.62 -2.56 -6.99
N GLU A 73 11.48 -3.80 -6.53
CA GLU A 73 12.15 -4.96 -7.08
C GLU A 73 11.73 -5.20 -8.54
N LEU A 74 10.43 -5.20 -8.84
CA LEU A 74 9.92 -5.33 -10.21
C LEU A 74 10.40 -4.20 -11.12
N ARG A 75 10.42 -2.96 -10.64
CA ARG A 75 10.95 -1.80 -11.38
C ARG A 75 12.45 -1.94 -11.62
N TRP A 76 13.20 -2.42 -10.63
CA TRP A 76 14.62 -2.68 -10.76
C TRP A 76 14.88 -3.78 -11.79
N LEU A 77 14.21 -4.94 -11.69
CA LEU A 77 14.29 -6.03 -12.67
C LEU A 77 13.94 -5.54 -14.10
N ALA A 78 12.85 -4.77 -14.24
CA ALA A 78 12.46 -4.18 -15.53
C ALA A 78 13.47 -3.15 -16.06
N SER A 79 14.26 -2.52 -15.19
CA SER A 79 15.34 -1.61 -15.59
C SER A 79 16.64 -2.33 -15.97
N GLN A 80 16.83 -3.57 -15.50
CA GLN A 80 17.96 -4.43 -15.91
C GLN A 80 17.78 -4.99 -17.33
N SER A 81 16.54 -5.06 -17.82
CA SER A 81 16.21 -5.50 -19.18
C SER A 81 16.49 -4.43 -20.25
N GLY A 82 17.76 -4.09 -20.42
CA GLY A 82 18.29 -3.37 -21.57
C GLY A 82 18.64 -4.26 -22.77
N THR A 83 17.92 -5.37 -23.05
CA THR A 83 18.25 -6.27 -24.16
C THR A 83 16.99 -6.80 -24.89
N VAL A 84 16.71 -6.18 -26.04
CA VAL A 84 15.90 -6.65 -27.20
C VAL A 84 14.36 -6.69 -27.05
N VAL A 85 13.71 -5.56 -27.38
CA VAL A 85 12.47 -5.61 -28.19
C VAL A 85 12.91 -5.35 -29.63
N ARG A 86 13.16 -6.41 -30.39
CA ARG A 86 13.31 -6.35 -31.85
C ARG A 86 11.94 -5.99 -32.42
N GLY A 87 11.82 -4.76 -32.92
CA GLY A 87 10.97 -4.46 -34.07
C GLY A 87 11.64 -4.93 -35.34
#